data_AF-A0A341A9V1-F1
#
_entry.id   AF-A0A341A9V1-F1
#
_cell.length_a   1.000
_cell.length_b   1.000
_cell.length_c   1.000
_cell.angle_alpha   90.00
_cell.angle_beta   90.00
_cell.angle_gamma   90.00
#
_symmetry.space_group_name_H-M   'P 1'
#
loop_
_entity.id
_entity.type
_entity.pdbx_description
1 polymer ?
#
loop_
_entity_poly.entity_id
_entity_poly.type
_entity_poly.pdbx_seq_one_letter_code
_entity_poly.pdbx_strand_id
1 'polypeptide(L)'
;MGLSWEEEGNGGDAAAPQPQSLTSAPAAHLLRLPLVQVKALVKADPNVMLAGQEASFILARTVELFVETIAKDAYCCAQQGKRKTLQRRDVGNAIEAVDEFAFLEGTLD
;
A
#
# COMPACT_ATOMS: atom_id res chain seq x y z
N MET A 1 -11.38 25.31 -66.79
CA MET A 1 -12.14 24.09 -66.47
C MET A 1 -11.22 22.91 -66.72
N GLY A 2 -10.82 22.07 -65.80
CA GLY A 2 -11.34 21.77 -64.46
C GLY A 2 -11.32 20.26 -64.31
N LEU A 3 -10.54 19.76 -63.34
CA LEU A 3 -10.60 18.40 -62.75
C LEU A 3 -10.15 17.29 -63.74
N SER A 4 -9.56 16.18 -63.32
CA SER A 4 -9.56 15.54 -62.02
C SER A 4 -8.29 14.72 -61.87
N TRP A 5 -7.74 14.78 -60.67
CA TRP A 5 -6.75 13.86 -60.14
C TRP A 5 -7.29 12.44 -60.15
N GLU A 6 -6.42 11.45 -60.36
CA GLU A 6 -6.40 10.20 -59.61
C GLU A 6 -4.97 9.63 -59.71
N GLU A 7 -4.24 9.77 -58.60
CA GLU A 7 -2.95 9.12 -58.36
C GLU A 7 -3.17 7.61 -58.16
N GLU A 8 -2.49 6.78 -58.96
CA GLU A 8 -2.09 5.45 -58.53
C GLU A 8 -0.58 5.44 -58.29
N GLY A 9 -0.19 5.13 -57.05
CA GLY A 9 1.20 5.09 -56.60
C GLY A 9 1.35 4.19 -55.37
N ASN A 10 1.53 2.91 -55.65
CA ASN A 10 1.91 1.83 -54.74
C ASN A 10 3.10 2.16 -53.81
N GLY A 11 3.00 1.76 -52.53
CA GLY A 11 4.15 1.72 -51.62
C GLY A 11 3.74 1.44 -50.18
N GLY A 12 3.75 0.16 -49.79
CA GLY A 12 3.41 -0.26 -48.44
C GLY A 12 4.41 0.19 -47.39
N ASP A 13 3.90 0.51 -46.21
CA ASP A 13 4.66 0.38 -44.97
C ASP A 13 3.78 -0.30 -43.92
N ALA A 14 4.31 -1.38 -43.36
CA ALA A 14 3.61 -2.29 -42.49
C ALA A 14 3.28 -1.59 -41.17
N ALA A 15 1.98 -1.48 -40.86
CA ALA A 15 1.53 -1.13 -39.52
C ALA A 15 1.97 -2.23 -38.54
N ALA A 16 3.11 -2.03 -37.90
CA ALA A 16 3.56 -2.85 -36.79
C ALA A 16 2.48 -2.80 -35.69
N PRO A 17 2.00 -3.95 -35.17
CA PRO A 17 1.06 -3.96 -34.07
C PRO A 17 1.79 -3.41 -32.83
N GLN A 18 1.36 -2.23 -32.36
CA GLN A 18 1.78 -1.74 -31.05
C GLN A 18 1.43 -2.80 -29.99
N PRO A 19 2.36 -3.17 -29.10
CA PRO A 19 2.09 -4.14 -28.06
C PRO A 19 0.99 -3.59 -27.15
N GLN A 20 -0.15 -4.27 -27.14
CA GLN A 20 -1.22 -4.05 -26.19
C GLN A 20 -0.63 -4.11 -24.79
N SER A 21 -0.79 -3.04 -24.02
CA SER A 21 -0.43 -2.97 -22.61
C SER A 21 -1.28 -3.97 -21.82
N LEU A 22 -0.83 -5.22 -21.80
CA LEU A 22 -1.32 -6.24 -20.88
C LEU A 22 -0.87 -5.83 -19.47
N THR A 23 -1.81 -5.91 -18.52
CA THR A 23 -1.70 -5.66 -17.07
C THR A 23 -2.08 -4.26 -16.57
N SER A 24 -3.39 -3.99 -16.55
CA SER A 24 -3.99 -3.14 -15.52
C SER A 24 -4.90 -3.99 -14.62
N ALA A 25 -4.30 -4.97 -13.91
CA ALA A 25 -4.97 -5.49 -12.73
C ALA A 25 -5.04 -4.34 -11.72
N PRO A 26 -6.21 -3.95 -11.20
CA PRO A 26 -6.29 -2.84 -10.27
C PRO A 26 -5.52 -3.21 -9.00
N ALA A 27 -4.43 -2.49 -8.74
CA ALA A 27 -3.61 -2.62 -7.53
C ALA A 27 -4.40 -2.53 -6.21
N ALA A 28 -5.67 -2.10 -6.28
CA ALA A 28 -6.63 -2.09 -5.18
C ALA A 28 -6.84 -3.47 -4.51
N HIS A 29 -6.63 -4.59 -5.21
CA HIS A 29 -6.78 -5.92 -4.61
C HIS A 29 -5.54 -6.43 -3.86
N LEU A 30 -4.39 -5.76 -3.97
CA LEU A 30 -3.13 -6.20 -3.35
C LEU A 30 -2.97 -5.70 -1.91
N LEU A 31 -3.70 -4.66 -1.54
CA LEU A 31 -3.70 -4.05 -0.21
C LEU A 31 -5.09 -4.20 0.41
N ARG A 32 -5.13 -4.54 1.70
CA ARG A 32 -6.32 -4.47 2.55
C ARG A 32 -6.59 -3.03 3.00
N LEU A 33 -5.55 -2.20 3.10
CA LEU A 33 -5.67 -0.80 3.49
C LEU A 33 -5.94 0.12 2.29
N PRO A 34 -6.91 1.06 2.37
CA PRO A 34 -7.15 2.03 1.31
C PRO A 34 -5.96 2.96 1.12
N LEU A 35 -5.32 2.91 -0.06
CA LEU A 35 -4.12 3.70 -0.36
C LEU A 35 -4.35 5.22 -0.20
N VAL A 36 -5.57 5.70 -0.45
CA VAL A 36 -5.93 7.12 -0.26
C VAL A 36 -5.81 7.55 1.20
N GLN A 37 -6.19 6.70 2.15
CA GLN A 37 -6.10 7.01 3.58
C GLN A 37 -4.65 7.02 4.06
N VAL A 38 -3.84 6.08 3.58
CA VAL A 38 -2.39 6.03 3.87
C VAL A 38 -1.71 7.31 3.38
N LYS A 39 -2.02 7.75 2.16
CA LYS A 39 -1.50 9.01 1.61
C LYS A 39 -1.93 10.23 2.42
N ALA A 40 -3.17 10.26 2.91
CA ALA A 40 -3.66 11.35 3.74
C ALA A 40 -2.90 11.43 5.08
N LEU A 41 -2.63 10.27 5.71
CA LEU A 41 -1.87 10.20 6.96
C LEU A 41 -0.41 10.65 6.77
N VAL A 42 0.24 10.22 5.68
CA VAL A 42 1.60 10.67 5.32
C VAL A 42 1.66 12.19 5.13
N LYS A 43 0.66 12.77 4.47
CA LYS A 43 0.58 14.22 4.23
C LYS A 43 0.12 15.03 5.44
N ALA A 44 -0.25 14.38 6.55
CA ALA A 44 -0.55 15.08 7.80
C ALA A 44 0.72 15.61 8.48
N ASP A 45 1.90 15.06 8.15
CA ASP A 45 3.18 15.60 8.58
C ASP A 45 3.51 16.88 7.78
N PRO A 46 3.66 18.05 8.43
CA PRO A 46 3.95 19.31 7.75
C PRO A 46 5.31 19.32 7.04
N ASN A 47 6.21 18.40 7.38
CA ASN A 47 7.53 18.29 6.75
C ASN A 47 7.50 17.45 5.46
N VAL A 48 6.37 16.82 5.14
CA VAL A 48 6.23 15.99 3.93
C VAL A 48 5.66 16.83 2.78
N MET A 49 6.53 17.22 1.83
CA MET A 49 6.10 17.97 0.65
C MET A 49 5.48 17.09 -0.46
N LEU A 50 6.00 15.89 -0.66
CA LEU A 50 5.54 14.96 -1.70
C LEU A 50 5.54 13.52 -1.18
N ALA A 51 4.45 12.79 -1.46
CA ALA A 51 4.31 11.37 -1.16
C ALA A 51 4.14 10.58 -2.47
N GLY A 52 5.20 9.85 -2.85
CA GLY A 52 5.21 9.00 -4.04
C GLY A 52 4.24 7.81 -3.93
N GLN A 53 3.73 7.34 -5.07
CA GLN A 53 2.78 6.22 -5.11
C GLN A 53 3.41 4.92 -4.59
N GLU A 54 4.64 4.59 -5.01
CA GLU A 54 5.35 3.39 -4.57
C GLU A 54 5.66 3.42 -3.07
N ALA A 55 6.14 4.56 -2.56
CA ALA A 55 6.37 4.74 -1.13
C ALA A 55 5.08 4.55 -0.31
N SER A 56 3.95 5.11 -0.80
CA SER A 56 2.65 4.94 -0.14
C SER A 56 2.16 3.49 -0.19
N PHE A 57 2.43 2.77 -1.28
CA PHE A 57 2.07 1.37 -1.45
C PHE A 57 2.88 0.48 -0.48
N ILE A 58 4.19 0.69 -0.40
CA ILE A 58 5.06 -0.02 0.54
C ILE A 58 4.60 0.28 1.97
N LEU A 59 4.34 1.54 2.31
CA LEU A 59 3.86 1.90 3.64
C LEU A 59 2.56 1.20 3.99
N ALA A 60 1.58 1.18 3.06
CA ALA A 60 0.34 0.45 3.28
C ALA A 60 0.59 -1.04 3.58
N ARG A 61 1.49 -1.67 2.82
CA ARG A 61 1.85 -3.09 3.04
C ARG A 61 2.57 -3.30 4.37
N THR A 62 3.48 -2.41 4.73
CA THR A 62 4.20 -2.46 6.01
C THR A 62 3.23 -2.30 7.18
N VAL A 63 2.26 -1.40 7.10
CA VAL A 63 1.25 -1.21 8.16
C VAL A 63 0.38 -2.46 8.32
N GLU A 64 0.03 -3.16 7.24
CA GLU A 64 -0.67 -4.45 7.34
C GLU A 64 0.14 -5.50 8.10
N LEU A 65 1.43 -5.62 7.75
CA LEU A 65 2.34 -6.54 8.43
C LEU A 65 2.55 -6.14 9.89
N PHE A 66 2.70 -4.85 10.16
CA PHE A 66 2.86 -4.31 11.51
C PHE A 66 1.66 -4.66 12.40
N VAL A 67 0.42 -4.47 11.91
CA VAL A 67 -0.80 -4.84 12.63
C VAL A 67 -0.84 -6.35 12.91
N GLU A 68 -0.45 -7.19 11.94
CA GLU A 68 -0.38 -8.63 12.14
C GLU A 68 0.65 -9.02 13.21
N THR A 69 1.84 -8.41 13.18
CA THR A 69 2.93 -8.68 14.13
C THR A 69 2.52 -8.29 15.54
N ILE A 70 2.11 -7.04 15.77
CA ILE A 70 1.74 -6.58 17.12
C ILE A 70 0.52 -7.34 17.67
N ALA A 71 -0.43 -7.74 16.81
CA ALA A 71 -1.55 -8.56 17.22
C ALA A 71 -1.13 -9.96 17.68
N LYS A 72 -0.15 -10.58 17.00
CA LYS A 72 0.41 -11.89 17.41
C LYS A 72 1.15 -11.78 18.74
N ASP A 73 1.98 -10.76 18.92
CA ASP A 73 2.75 -10.56 20.14
C ASP A 73 1.85 -10.25 21.33
N ALA A 74 0.87 -9.35 21.16
CA ALA A 74 -0.17 -9.10 22.16
C ALA A 74 -0.98 -10.37 22.46
N TYR A 75 -1.28 -11.21 21.46
CA TYR A 75 -1.96 -12.48 21.72
C TYR A 75 -1.09 -13.46 22.50
N CYS A 76 0.23 -13.47 22.31
CA CYS A 76 1.16 -14.24 23.15
C CYS A 76 1.07 -13.78 24.62
N CYS A 77 1.00 -12.48 24.89
CA CYS A 77 0.77 -11.94 26.24
C CYS A 77 -0.59 -12.39 26.82
N ALA A 78 -1.65 -12.40 26.01
CA ALA A 78 -2.96 -12.89 26.44
C ALA A 78 -2.94 -14.38 26.84
N GLN A 79 -2.22 -15.21 26.06
CA GLN A 79 -2.07 -16.63 26.32
C GLN A 79 -1.27 -16.95 27.59
N GLN A 80 -0.29 -16.11 27.96
CA GLN A 80 0.40 -16.22 29.26
C GLN A 80 -0.59 -16.08 30.43
N GLY A 81 -1.62 -15.24 30.26
CA GLY A 81 -2.75 -15.12 31.18
C GLY A 81 -3.83 -16.20 31.04
N LYS A 82 -3.59 -17.28 30.27
CA LYS A 82 -4.55 -18.34 29.93
C LYS A 82 -5.86 -17.83 29.31
N ARG A 83 -5.82 -16.67 28.65
CA ARG A 83 -6.97 -16.06 27.98
C ARG A 83 -6.91 -16.30 26.48
N LYS A 84 -8.10 -16.36 25.87
CA LYS A 84 -8.28 -16.39 24.40
C LYS A 84 -8.83 -15.06 23.85
N THR A 85 -9.17 -14.13 24.75
CA THR A 85 -9.64 -12.79 24.41
C THR A 85 -8.51 -11.80 24.64
N LEU A 86 -8.11 -11.12 23.57
CA LEU A 86 -7.10 -10.06 23.58
C LEU A 86 -7.68 -8.80 24.25
N GLN A 87 -6.92 -8.19 25.16
CA GLN A 87 -7.30 -7.01 25.92
C GLN A 87 -6.27 -5.89 25.71
N ARG A 88 -6.64 -4.63 25.99
CA ARG A 88 -5.72 -3.48 25.86
C ARG A 88 -4.38 -3.69 26.59
N ARG A 89 -4.43 -4.24 27.82
CA ARG A 89 -3.23 -4.55 28.60
C ARG A 89 -2.26 -5.50 27.89
N ASP A 90 -2.74 -6.39 27.03
CA ASP A 90 -1.88 -7.33 26.32
C ASP A 90 -1.06 -6.63 25.24
N VAL A 91 -1.64 -5.59 24.62
CA VAL A 91 -0.92 -4.72 23.69
C VAL A 91 0.13 -3.89 24.43
N GLY A 92 -0.22 -3.34 25.60
CA GLY A 92 0.74 -2.64 26.47
C GLY A 92 1.93 -3.53 26.85
N ASN A 93 1.65 -4.76 27.31
CA ASN A 93 2.69 -5.71 27.64
C ASN A 93 3.57 -6.11 26.45
N ALA A 94 3.01 -6.18 25.23
CA ALA A 94 3.78 -6.46 24.03
C ALA A 94 4.71 -5.29 23.68
N ILE A 95 4.24 -4.04 23.84
CA ILE A 95 5.06 -2.83 23.63
C ILE A 95 6.23 -2.78 24.60
N GLU A 96 6.00 -3.07 25.88
CA GLU A 96 7.06 -3.10 26.89
C GLU A 96 8.08 -4.23 26.67
N ALA A 97 7.68 -5.32 26.01
CA ALA A 97 8.51 -6.52 25.85
C ALA A 97 9.36 -6.52 24.57
N VAL A 98 9.03 -5.69 23.58
CA VAL A 98 9.62 -5.74 22.23
C VAL A 98 10.18 -4.36 21.87
N ASP A 99 11.51 -4.28 21.70
CA ASP A 99 12.24 -3.03 21.44
C ASP A 99 11.78 -2.34 20.14
N GLU A 100 11.40 -3.12 19.13
CA GLU A 100 10.87 -2.61 17.87
C GLU A 100 9.54 -1.85 18.02
N PHE A 101 8.84 -2.01 19.15
CA PHE A 101 7.62 -1.28 19.49
C PHE A 101 7.85 -0.06 20.40
N ALA A 102 9.10 0.27 20.76
CA ALA A 102 9.40 1.40 21.66
C ALA A 102 8.82 2.74 21.18
N PHE A 103 8.64 2.92 19.86
CA PHE A 103 8.00 4.13 19.30
C PHE A 103 6.51 4.30 19.70
N LEU A 104 5.89 3.29 20.32
CA LEU A 104 4.52 3.29 20.82
C LEU A 104 4.43 3.53 22.33
N GLU A 105 5.54 3.59 23.07
CA GLU A 105 5.51 3.91 24.50
C GLU A 105 4.78 5.24 24.75
N GLY A 106 3.96 5.28 25.81
CA GLY A 106 3.12 6.44 26.15
C GLY A 106 1.94 6.72 25.21
N THR A 107 1.75 5.91 24.15
CA THR A 107 0.62 6.09 23.22
C THR A 107 -0.67 5.43 23.73
N LEU A 108 -0.56 4.47 24.67
CA LEU A 108 -1.67 3.66 25.19
C LEU A 108 -2.06 3.98 26.65
N ASP A 109 -1.71 5.16 27.13
CA ASP A 109 -2.21 5.68 28.42
C ASP A 109 -3.72 5.99 28.37
#